data_AF-A0A258F5H8-F1
#
_entry.id   AF-A0A258F5H8-F1
#
_cell.length_a   1.000
_cell.length_b   1.000
_cell.length_c   1.000
_cell.angle_alpha   90.00
_cell.angle_beta   90.00
_cell.angle_gamma   90.00
#
_symmetry.space_group_name_H-M   'P 1'
#
loop_
_entity.id
_entity.type
_entity.pdbx_description
1 polymer ?
#
loop_
_entity_poly.entity_id
_entity_poly.type
_entity_poly.pdbx_seq_one_letter_code
_entity_poly.pdbx_strand_id
1 'polypeptide(L)'
;MSNVEESQRQKKIGSVLQRDLVDVLQSAATQGGMQGILISVSKVKVTVDLSVAKVYLSIFPNDKAKELLVGIKSNTPLIRHELAQRTKHQLRRMPHLEFFVDDSLEYIDQIEKSLKGNENPIKDPSILEKRKKT
;
A
#
# COMPACT_ATOMS: atom_id res chain seq x y z
N MET A 1 -2.64 18.30 -5.60
CA MET A 1 -3.15 16.96 -5.98
C MET A 1 -4.66 16.99 -5.80
N SER A 2 -5.42 16.85 -6.88
CA SER A 2 -6.87 16.95 -6.88
C SER A 2 -7.50 15.86 -6.01
N ASN A 3 -8.23 16.25 -4.96
CA ASN A 3 -9.18 15.38 -4.27
C ASN A 3 -10.34 15.09 -5.23
N VAL A 4 -10.14 14.16 -6.16
CA VAL A 4 -11.23 13.60 -6.96
C VAL A 4 -11.94 12.61 -6.06
N GLU A 5 -13.18 12.93 -5.71
CA GLU A 5 -14.02 12.07 -4.89
C GLU A 5 -14.23 10.73 -5.61
N GLU A 6 -13.85 9.62 -4.96
CA GLU A 6 -13.98 8.28 -5.54
C GLU A 6 -15.46 7.94 -5.76
N SER A 7 -15.78 7.50 -6.98
CA SER A 7 -17.11 7.02 -7.33
C SER A 7 -17.53 5.84 -6.43
N GLN A 8 -18.84 5.71 -6.18
CA GLN A 8 -19.42 4.56 -5.46
C GLN A 8 -18.99 3.22 -6.08
N ARG A 9 -18.83 3.19 -7.41
CA ARG A 9 -18.32 2.00 -8.10
C ARG A 9 -16.86 1.71 -7.77
N GLN A 10 -16.01 2.72 -7.71
CA GLN A 10 -14.60 2.56 -7.32
C GLN A 10 -14.47 2.05 -5.89
N LYS A 11 -15.23 2.64 -4.95
CA LYS A 11 -15.26 2.21 -3.55
C LYS A 11 -15.70 0.76 -3.40
N LYS A 12 -16.76 0.37 -4.12
CA LYS A 12 -17.27 -1.01 -4.08
C LYS A 12 -16.26 -2.01 -4.64
N ILE A 13 -15.64 -1.70 -5.78
CA ILE A 13 -14.59 -2.55 -6.37
C ILE A 13 -13.37 -2.64 -5.45
N GLY A 14 -12.91 -1.51 -4.90
CA GLY A 14 -11.79 -1.47 -3.96
C GLY A 14 -12.04 -2.34 -2.73
N SER A 15 -13.23 -2.27 -2.13
CA SER A 15 -13.61 -3.07 -0.97
C SER A 15 -13.64 -4.58 -1.27
N VAL A 16 -14.20 -4.96 -2.42
CA VAL A 16 -14.21 -6.37 -2.88
C VAL A 16 -12.77 -6.87 -3.08
N LEU A 17 -11.97 -6.12 -3.81
CA LEU A 17 -10.57 -6.47 -4.06
C LEU A 17 -9.78 -6.56 -2.76
N GLN A 18 -9.98 -5.64 -1.82
CA GLN A 18 -9.29 -5.64 -0.53
C GLN A 18 -9.56 -6.93 0.24
N ARG A 19 -10.82 -7.36 0.33
CA ARG A 19 -11.19 -8.59 1.03
C ARG A 19 -10.56 -9.82 0.37
N ASP A 20 -10.72 -9.95 -0.94
CA ASP A 20 -10.22 -11.13 -1.65
C ASP A 20 -8.68 -11.19 -1.68
N LEU A 21 -8.02 -10.03 -1.74
CA LEU A 21 -6.56 -9.93 -1.68
C LEU A 21 -6.00 -10.40 -0.35
N VAL A 22 -6.66 -10.09 0.77
CA VAL A 22 -6.22 -10.56 2.10
C VAL A 22 -6.21 -12.08 2.13
N ASP A 23 -7.28 -12.72 1.67
CA ASP A 23 -7.40 -14.18 1.67
C ASP A 23 -6.35 -14.84 0.77
N VAL A 24 -6.12 -14.28 -0.43
CA VAL A 24 -5.14 -14.80 -1.39
C VAL A 24 -3.72 -14.63 -0.88
N LEU A 25 -3.37 -13.45 -0.36
CA LEU A 25 -2.03 -13.18 0.16
C LEU A 25 -1.72 -14.03 1.41
N GLN A 26 -2.70 -14.20 2.31
CA GLN A 26 -2.52 -15.03 3.50
C GLN A 26 -2.37 -16.52 3.16
N SER A 27 -3.12 -17.00 2.17
CA SER A 27 -3.00 -18.37 1.66
C SER A 27 -1.63 -18.58 1.02
N ALA A 28 -1.19 -17.65 0.17
CA ALA A 28 0.11 -17.70 -0.48
C ALA A 28 1.28 -17.62 0.51
N ALA A 29 1.18 -16.79 1.57
CA ALA A 29 2.19 -16.69 2.62
C ALA A 29 2.34 -18.01 3.40
N THR A 30 1.21 -18.64 3.74
CA THR A 30 1.19 -19.95 4.43
C THR A 30 1.83 -21.03 3.55
N GLN A 31 1.47 -21.09 2.27
CA GLN A 31 2.02 -22.06 1.33
C GLN A 31 3.51 -21.83 1.03
N GLY A 32 3.95 -20.57 1.02
CA GLY A 32 5.34 -20.18 0.86
C GLY A 32 6.22 -20.41 2.09
N GLY A 33 5.68 -20.98 3.17
CA GLY A 33 6.45 -21.31 4.38
C GLY A 33 6.91 -20.09 5.18
N MET A 34 6.30 -18.92 4.97
CA MET A 34 6.65 -17.69 5.70
C MET A 34 6.08 -17.70 7.12
N GLN A 35 6.72 -18.44 8.02
CA GLN A 35 6.36 -18.44 9.44
C GLN A 35 6.81 -17.14 10.11
N GLY A 36 5.90 -16.47 10.82
CA GLY A 36 6.18 -15.24 11.58
C GLY A 36 6.13 -13.94 10.77
N ILE A 37 5.71 -13.98 9.51
CA ILE A 37 5.47 -12.79 8.68
C ILE A 37 3.95 -12.56 8.57
N LEU A 38 3.51 -11.37 8.94
CA LEU A 38 2.12 -10.93 8.80
C LEU A 38 2.02 -9.98 7.61
N ILE A 39 1.20 -10.36 6.62
CA ILE A 39 0.90 -9.52 5.45
C ILE A 39 -0.57 -9.09 5.56
N SER A 40 -0.81 -7.79 5.49
CA SER A 40 -2.15 -7.19 5.56
C SER A 40 -2.35 -6.18 4.45
N VAL A 41 -3.59 -5.96 4.01
CA VAL A 41 -3.93 -4.96 3.00
C VAL A 41 -4.53 -3.73 3.67
N SER A 42 -3.75 -2.65 3.77
CA SER A 42 -4.19 -1.39 4.40
C SER A 42 -5.24 -0.68 3.57
N LYS A 43 -5.00 -0.55 2.26
CA LYS A 43 -5.86 0.23 1.36
C LYS A 43 -5.76 -0.25 -0.08
N VAL A 44 -6.88 -0.18 -0.79
CA VAL A 44 -6.91 -0.37 -2.25
C VAL A 44 -7.51 0.87 -2.91
N LYS A 45 -6.76 1.50 -3.80
CA LYS A 45 -7.21 2.64 -4.61
C LYS A 45 -7.35 2.21 -6.06
N VAL A 46 -8.51 2.47 -6.65
CA VAL A 46 -8.80 2.09 -8.05
C VAL A 46 -8.87 3.36 -8.90
N THR A 47 -8.25 3.35 -10.07
CA THR A 47 -8.31 4.47 -11.02
C THR A 47 -9.73 4.72 -11.54
N VAL A 48 -9.99 5.93 -12.05
CA VAL A 48 -11.32 6.34 -12.53
C VAL A 48 -11.85 5.49 -13.68
N ASP A 49 -10.95 4.99 -14.53
CA ASP A 49 -11.22 4.08 -15.64
C ASP A 49 -11.29 2.60 -15.20
N LEU A 50 -11.03 2.32 -13.92
CA LEU A 50 -11.06 0.99 -13.30
C LEU A 50 -10.08 -0.01 -13.92
N SER A 51 -9.05 0.49 -14.59
CA SER A 51 -8.05 -0.33 -15.26
C SER A 51 -6.89 -0.71 -14.34
N VAL A 52 -6.60 0.11 -13.32
CA VAL A 52 -5.50 -0.10 -12.38
C VAL A 52 -6.00 -0.02 -10.93
N ALA A 53 -5.54 -0.95 -10.11
CA ALA A 53 -5.76 -0.98 -8.68
C ALA A 53 -4.41 -0.96 -7.94
N LYS A 54 -4.20 0.12 -7.17
CA LYS A 54 -3.05 0.31 -6.31
C LYS A 54 -3.36 -0.28 -4.94
N VAL A 55 -2.59 -1.30 -4.56
CA VAL A 55 -2.75 -2.06 -3.33
C VAL A 55 -1.63 -1.67 -2.39
N TYR A 56 -2.00 -1.13 -1.23
CA TYR A 56 -1.09 -0.77 -0.16
C TYR A 56 -1.07 -1.88 0.88
N LEU A 57 0.12 -2.46 1.09
CA LEU A 57 0.35 -3.58 1.97
C LEU A 57 1.08 -3.12 3.23
N SER A 58 0.62 -3.61 4.38
CA SER A 58 1.34 -3.56 5.64
C SER A 58 1.99 -4.91 5.88
N ILE A 59 3.30 -4.91 6.11
CA ILE A 59 4.10 -6.12 6.30
C ILE A 59 4.81 -6.01 7.63
N PHE A 60 4.65 -7.03 8.47
CA PHE A 60 5.32 -7.12 9.76
C PHE A 60 6.11 -8.44 9.84
N PRO A 61 7.40 -8.43 10.22
CA PRO A 61 8.22 -7.25 10.55
C PRO A 61 8.66 -6.44 9.30
N ASN A 62 8.90 -5.12 9.49
CA ASN A 62 9.11 -4.16 8.39
C ASN A 62 10.48 -4.32 7.69
N ASP A 63 11.47 -4.87 8.40
CA ASP A 63 12.79 -5.21 7.85
C ASP A 63 12.71 -6.10 6.60
N LYS A 64 11.72 -6.98 6.53
CA LYS A 64 11.47 -7.88 5.39
C LYS A 64 10.50 -7.32 4.35
N ALA A 65 9.92 -6.15 4.57
CA ALA A 65 8.86 -5.61 3.70
C ALA A 65 9.33 -5.42 2.26
N LYS A 66 10.55 -4.92 2.05
CA LYS A 66 11.12 -4.70 0.70
C LYS A 66 11.34 -6.00 -0.07
N GLU A 67 11.91 -7.00 0.59
CA GLU A 67 12.16 -8.33 0.00
C GLU A 67 10.84 -9.01 -0.38
N LEU A 68 9.88 -8.99 0.54
CA LEU A 68 8.56 -9.56 0.32
C LEU A 68 7.79 -8.84 -0.78
N LEU A 69 7.91 -7.52 -0.88
CA LEU A 69 7.30 -6.75 -1.96
C LEU A 69 7.83 -7.21 -3.32
N VAL A 70 9.13 -7.47 -3.45
CA VAL A 70 9.73 -8.00 -4.69
C VAL A 70 9.16 -9.39 -4.99
N GLY A 71 9.05 -10.27 -4.00
CA GLY A 71 8.43 -11.60 -4.16
C GLY A 71 6.97 -11.52 -4.62
N ILE A 72 6.17 -10.64 -4.01
CA ILE A 72 4.76 -10.41 -4.37
C ILE A 72 4.65 -9.85 -5.80
N LYS A 73 5.54 -8.93 -6.18
CA LYS A 73 5.59 -8.38 -7.54
C LYS A 73 5.90 -9.47 -8.58
N SER A 74 6.85 -10.37 -8.30
CA SER A 74 7.16 -11.51 -9.17
C SER A 74 5.96 -12.46 -9.31
N ASN A 75 5.20 -12.67 -8.23
CA ASN A 75 4.01 -13.54 -8.21
C ASN A 75 2.71 -12.84 -8.61
N THR A 76 2.77 -11.58 -9.05
CA THR A 76 1.59 -10.78 -9.42
C THR A 76 0.70 -11.45 -10.48
N PRO A 77 1.23 -12.10 -11.55
CA PRO A 77 0.39 -12.78 -12.53
C PRO A 77 -0.46 -13.90 -11.94
N LEU A 78 0.10 -14.66 -11.00
CA LEU A 78 -0.57 -15.77 -10.33
C LEU A 78 -1.66 -15.25 -9.37
N ILE A 79 -1.31 -14.25 -8.54
CA ILE A 79 -2.26 -13.56 -7.65
C ILE A 79 -3.42 -12.98 -8.46
N ARG A 80 -3.12 -12.32 -9.59
CA ARG A 80 -4.14 -11.75 -10.48
C ARG A 80 -5.04 -12.83 -11.06
N HIS A 81 -4.49 -13.98 -11.46
CA HIS A 81 -5.29 -15.09 -11.99
C HIS A 81 -6.27 -15.62 -10.93
N GLU A 82 -5.78 -15.89 -9.72
CA GLU A 82 -6.62 -16.40 -8.63
C GLU A 82 -7.74 -15.41 -8.26
N LEU A 83 -7.39 -14.13 -8.12
CA LEU A 83 -8.39 -13.09 -7.85
C LEU A 83 -9.39 -12.92 -8.99
N ALA A 84 -8.96 -13.07 -10.25
CA ALA A 84 -9.87 -12.98 -11.40
C ALA A 84 -10.90 -14.10 -11.40
N GLN A 85 -10.55 -15.31 -10.93
CA GLN A 85 -11.51 -16.39 -10.78
C GLN A 85 -12.52 -16.10 -9.66
N ARG A 86 -12.04 -15.61 -8.51
CA ARG A 86 -12.91 -15.27 -7.36
C ARG A 86 -13.86 -14.11 -7.66
N THR A 87 -13.37 -13.10 -8.37
CA THR A 87 -14.12 -11.87 -8.67
C THR A 87 -14.87 -11.91 -10.01
N LYS A 88 -14.85 -13.05 -10.73
CA LYS A 88 -15.43 -13.20 -12.07
C LYS A 88 -16.88 -12.75 -12.19
N HIS A 89 -17.69 -12.94 -11.15
CA HIS A 89 -19.10 -12.54 -11.13
C HIS A 89 -19.31 -11.09 -10.69
N GLN A 90 -18.30 -10.46 -10.10
CA GLN A 90 -18.37 -9.11 -9.53
C GLN A 90 -17.74 -8.07 -10.46
N LEU A 91 -16.75 -8.47 -11.25
CA LEU A 91 -15.97 -7.59 -12.13
C LEU A 91 -16.10 -8.03 -13.59
N ARG A 92 -16.40 -7.06 -14.46
CA ARG A 92 -16.39 -7.28 -15.93
C ARG A 92 -14.96 -7.48 -16.47
N ARG A 93 -13.98 -6.77 -15.89
CA ARG A 93 -12.57 -6.85 -16.24
C ARG A 93 -11.75 -6.73 -14.96
N MET A 94 -10.70 -7.55 -14.85
CA MET A 94 -9.77 -7.49 -13.73
C MET A 94 -8.77 -6.34 -13.95
N PRO A 95 -8.68 -5.36 -13.03
CA PRO A 95 -7.65 -4.33 -13.12
C PRO A 95 -6.23 -4.90 -12.99
N HIS A 96 -5.26 -4.13 -13.49
CA HIS A 96 -3.85 -4.37 -13.20
C HIS A 96 -3.57 -4.06 -11.73
N LEU A 97 -2.86 -4.96 -11.04
CA LEU A 97 -2.55 -4.83 -9.62
C LEU A 97 -1.16 -4.25 -9.46
N GLU A 98 -1.05 -3.10 -8.79
CA GLU A 98 0.22 -2.50 -8.41
C GLU A 98 0.37 -2.56 -6.89
N PHE A 99 1.44 -3.20 -6.42
CA PHE A 99 1.70 -3.36 -4.98
C PHE A 99 2.69 -2.32 -4.47
N PHE A 100 2.35 -1.73 -3.33
CA PHE A 100 3.16 -0.75 -2.59
C PHE A 100 3.20 -1.15 -1.12
N VAL A 101 4.32 -0.89 -0.45
CA VAL A 101 4.37 -0.97 1.02
C VAL A 101 3.83 0.33 1.57
N ASP A 102 3.01 0.23 2.61
CA ASP A 102 2.42 1.36 3.29
C ASP A 102 3.41 1.98 4.28
N ASP A 103 4.35 2.78 3.77
CA ASP A 103 5.34 3.52 4.59
C ASP A 103 4.71 4.76 5.27
N SER A 104 3.40 4.97 5.12
CA SER A 104 2.69 6.16 5.62
C SER A 104 2.87 6.34 7.13
N LEU A 105 2.96 5.25 7.89
CA LEU A 105 3.21 5.29 9.33
C LEU A 105 4.59 5.85 9.66
N GLU A 106 5.63 5.46 8.91
CA GLU A 106 6.99 5.95 9.13
C GLU A 106 7.13 7.43 8.75
N TYR A 107 6.43 7.85 7.70
CA TYR A 107 6.32 9.26 7.33
C TYR A 107 5.60 10.09 8.40
N ILE A 108 4.49 9.58 8.97
CA ILE A 108 3.76 10.25 10.04
C ILE A 108 4.61 10.31 11.32
N ASP A 109 5.33 9.25 11.67
CA ASP A 109 6.21 9.24 12.84
C ASP A 109 7.37 10.23 12.69
N GLN A 110 7.95 10.36 11.48
CA GLN A 110 8.93 11.41 11.19
C GLN A 110 8.34 12.82 11.33
N ILE A 111 7.10 13.04 10.85
CA ILE A 111 6.41 14.31 11.02
C ILE A 111 6.13 14.60 12.50
N GLU A 112 5.60 13.63 13.25
CA GLU A 112 5.35 13.78 14.68
C GLU A 112 6.63 14.05 15.45
N LYS A 113 7.73 13.36 15.12
CA LYS A 113 9.05 13.60 15.72
C LYS A 113 9.56 15.01 15.41
N SER A 114 9.35 15.49 14.19
CA SER A 114 9.71 16.85 13.78
C SER A 114 8.83 17.91 14.45
N LEU A 115 7.55 17.62 14.68
CA LEU A 115 6.58 18.51 15.33
C LEU A 115 6.72 18.50 16.87
N LYS A 116 7.11 17.37 17.47
CA LYS A 116 7.37 17.21 18.91
C LYS A 116 8.77 17.69 19.32
N GLY A 117 9.65 18.00 18.36
CA GLY A 117 10.92 18.64 18.64
C GLY A 117 10.69 19.99 19.33
N ASN A 118 11.29 20.17 20.51
CA ASN A 118 11.30 21.41 21.31
C ASN A 118 12.02 22.59 20.61
N GLU A 119 12.24 22.50 19.31
CA GLU A 119 13.12 23.34 18.54
C GLU A 119 12.26 24.27 17.70
N ASN A 120 12.03 25.47 18.22
CA ASN A 120 11.25 26.49 17.54
C ASN A 120 12.21 27.29 16.64
N PRO A 121 12.25 27.08 15.31
CA PRO A 121 13.18 27.76 14.41
C PRO A 121 12.98 29.28 14.33
N ILE A 122 11.89 29.78 14.95
CA ILE A 122 11.65 31.21 15.17
C ILE A 122 12.50 31.74 16.34
N LYS A 123 12.81 30.92 17.35
CA LYS A 123 13.58 31.30 18.55
C LYS A 123 15.06 30.97 18.44
N ASP A 124 15.43 29.95 17.67
CA ASP A 124 16.82 29.62 17.36
C ASP A 124 17.00 29.49 15.84
N PRO A 125 17.52 30.51 15.14
CA PRO A 125 17.75 30.45 13.70
C PRO A 125 18.91 29.51 13.29
N SER A 126 19.69 29.01 14.24
CA SER A 126 20.91 28.23 14.01
C SER A 126 20.64 26.81 13.51
N ILE A 127 19.45 26.28 13.79
CA ILE A 127 18.99 24.93 13.43
C ILE A 127 18.48 24.83 11.99
N LEU A 128 18.39 25.94 11.26
CA LEU A 128 18.00 25.93 9.85
C LEU A 128 19.18 25.47 8.98
N GLU A 129 18.97 24.42 8.19
CA GLU A 129 19.94 24.05 7.15
C GLU A 129 20.18 25.24 6.21
N LYS A 130 21.45 25.59 6.01
CA LYS A 130 21.82 26.66 5.08
C LYS A 130 21.29 26.30 3.70
N ARG A 131 20.43 27.18 3.14
CA ARG A 131 19.96 27.07 1.76
C ARG A 131 21.14 26.74 0.86
N LYS A 132 21.09 25.58 0.18
CA LYS A 132 22.00 25.31 -0.93
C LYS A 132 21.81 26.44 -1.94
N LYS A 133 22.84 27.28 -2.09
CA LYS A 133 22.91 28.22 -3.21
C LYS A 133 22.98 27.37 -4.48
N THR A 134 22.02 27.62 -5.36
CA THR A 134 21.97 27.09 -6.73
C THR A 134 23.28 27.33 -7.45
#